data_AF-A0A2W7B7Z9-F1
#
_entry.id   AF-A0A2W7B7Z9-F1
#
_cell.length_a   1.000
_cell.length_b   1.000
_cell.length_c   1.000
_cell.angle_alpha   90.00
_cell.angle_beta   90.00
_cell.angle_gamma   90.00
#
_symmetry.space_group_name_H-M   'P 1'
#
loop_
_entity.id
_entity.type
_entity.pdbx_description
1 polymer ?
#
loop_
_entity_poly.entity_id
_entity_poly.type
_entity_poly.pdbx_seq_one_letter_code
_entity_poly.pdbx_strand_id
1 'polypeptide(L)'
;MKNQCYSIFFSFSKIIFCLFIIALINVVSEIAIAEAVTMNFQWTGEKGYSAKIVFSYHEPLNSDQIIEEGRGKAKIIENLTVSFYNPAGQSLGSYDNIKQGVSQFPYFKFNFNPQKQQVTGLIDLGGASLGEIYLKGIVQENLKLFKIDQSGQETIYDQKADFRGQDAS
;
A
#
# COMPACT_ATOMS: atom_id res chain seq x y z
N MET A 1 -6.06 77.06 -22.80
CA MET A 1 -5.94 75.63 -23.19
C MET A 1 -5.38 74.76 -22.05
N LYS A 2 -6.07 74.62 -20.91
CA LYS A 2 -5.56 73.88 -19.73
C LYS A 2 -6.50 72.81 -19.18
N ASN A 3 -7.55 72.42 -19.92
CA ASN A 3 -8.59 71.53 -19.39
C ASN A 3 -8.66 70.13 -20.04
N GLN A 4 -7.75 69.80 -20.96
CA GLN A 4 -7.76 68.48 -21.61
C GLN A 4 -6.75 67.47 -21.03
N CYS A 5 -5.83 67.89 -20.15
CA CYS A 5 -4.79 67.02 -19.63
C CYS A 5 -5.25 66.16 -18.43
N TYR A 6 -6.25 66.61 -17.66
CA TYR A 6 -6.72 65.90 -16.47
C TYR A 6 -7.66 64.72 -16.75
N SER A 7 -8.38 64.73 -17.87
CA SER A 7 -9.32 63.65 -18.23
C SER A 7 -8.59 62.34 -18.60
N ILE A 8 -7.42 62.46 -19.23
CA ILE A 8 -6.65 61.32 -19.73
C ILE A 8 -5.94 60.59 -18.58
N PHE A 9 -5.42 61.33 -17.60
CA PHE A 9 -4.70 60.76 -16.44
C PHE A 9 -5.58 59.93 -15.50
N PHE A 10 -6.87 60.27 -15.38
CA PHE A 10 -7.81 59.52 -14.53
C PHE A 10 -8.24 58.18 -15.14
N SER A 11 -8.13 58.04 -16.47
CA SER A 11 -8.53 56.83 -17.20
C SER A 11 -7.45 55.74 -17.12
N PHE A 12 -6.17 56.12 -17.20
CA PHE A 12 -5.05 55.17 -17.12
C PHE A 12 -4.88 54.52 -15.74
N SER A 13 -5.20 55.25 -14.65
CA SER A 13 -5.15 54.71 -13.28
C SER A 13 -6.14 53.56 -13.05
N LYS A 14 -7.34 53.62 -13.65
CA LYS A 14 -8.34 52.55 -13.57
C LYS A 14 -7.96 51.31 -14.40
N ILE A 15 -7.31 51.51 -15.55
CA ILE A 15 -6.87 50.41 -16.43
C ILE A 15 -5.74 49.61 -15.77
N ILE A 16 -4.80 50.28 -15.12
CA ILE A 16 -3.68 49.62 -14.40
C ILE A 16 -4.19 48.85 -13.17
N PHE A 17 -5.19 49.38 -12.46
CA PHE A 17 -5.82 48.69 -11.32
C PHE A 17 -6.63 47.45 -11.76
N CYS A 18 -7.33 47.51 -12.90
CA CYS A 18 -8.03 46.35 -13.47
C CYS A 18 -7.08 45.24 -13.92
N LEU A 19 -5.91 45.57 -14.49
CA LEU A 19 -4.93 44.57 -14.93
C LEU A 19 -4.29 43.83 -13.74
N PHE A 20 -4.09 44.51 -12.61
CA PHE A 20 -3.60 43.86 -11.38
C PHE A 20 -4.62 42.88 -10.78
N ILE A 21 -5.93 43.16 -10.89
CA ILE A 21 -6.98 42.25 -10.41
C ILE A 21 -7.10 41.00 -11.29
N ILE A 22 -6.90 41.12 -12.61
CA ILE A 22 -6.94 39.97 -13.54
C ILE A 22 -5.72 39.05 -13.37
N ALA A 23 -4.55 39.61 -13.00
CA ALA A 23 -3.35 38.83 -12.73
C ALA A 23 -3.43 37.97 -11.45
N LEU A 24 -4.25 38.35 -10.47
CA LEU A 24 -4.42 37.66 -9.20
C LEU A 24 -5.36 36.43 -9.26
N ILE A 25 -6.12 36.26 -10.35
CA ILE A 25 -7.13 35.18 -10.46
C ILE A 25 -6.55 33.88 -11.04
N ASN A 26 -5.36 33.92 -11.67
CA ASN A 26 -4.82 32.77 -12.41
C ASN A 26 -3.87 31.86 -11.60
N VAL A 27 -3.79 32.01 -10.28
CA VAL A 27 -3.09 31.02 -9.43
C VAL A 27 -4.13 30.09 -8.81
N VAL A 28 -4.89 29.40 -9.66
CA VAL A 28 -5.51 28.14 -9.24
C VAL A 28 -4.42 27.10 -9.42
N SER A 29 -3.61 26.92 -8.38
CA SER A 29 -2.77 25.72 -8.27
C SER A 29 -3.71 24.52 -8.33
N GLU A 30 -3.58 23.71 -9.38
CA GLU A 30 -4.23 22.42 -9.49
C GLU A 30 -3.84 21.58 -8.28
N ILE A 31 -4.72 21.55 -7.28
CA ILE A 31 -4.62 20.58 -6.19
C ILE A 31 -5.07 19.28 -6.85
N ALA A 32 -4.13 18.50 -7.38
CA ALA A 32 -4.42 17.14 -7.81
C ALA A 32 -5.02 16.43 -6.59
N ILE A 33 -6.32 16.17 -6.61
CA ILE A 33 -6.98 15.36 -5.60
C ILE A 33 -6.33 13.98 -5.74
N ALA A 34 -5.55 13.58 -4.74
CA ALA A 34 -4.89 12.29 -4.76
C ALA A 34 -5.95 11.19 -4.72
N GLU A 35 -6.25 10.60 -5.87
CA GLU A 35 -7.18 9.49 -5.97
C GLU A 35 -6.57 8.28 -5.26
N ALA A 36 -7.35 7.65 -4.38
CA ALA A 36 -6.95 6.43 -3.69
C ALA A 36 -7.20 5.24 -4.62
N VAL A 37 -6.12 4.56 -5.02
CA VAL A 37 -6.18 3.33 -5.81
C VAL A 37 -6.28 2.15 -4.85
N THR A 38 -7.14 1.18 -5.14
CA THR A 38 -7.27 -0.07 -4.37
C THR A 38 -6.85 -1.26 -5.21
N MET A 39 -5.94 -2.06 -4.67
CA MET A 39 -5.36 -3.24 -5.31
C MET A 39 -5.74 -4.52 -4.58
N ASN A 40 -5.87 -5.61 -5.34
CA ASN A 40 -6.09 -6.95 -4.82
C ASN A 40 -5.02 -7.88 -5.36
N PHE A 41 -4.35 -8.60 -4.47
CA PHE A 41 -3.44 -9.70 -4.82
C PHE A 41 -3.93 -10.98 -4.15
N GLN A 42 -3.85 -12.09 -4.87
CA GLN A 42 -4.21 -13.40 -4.35
C GLN A 42 -3.02 -14.34 -4.48
N TRP A 43 -2.80 -15.13 -3.45
CA TRP A 43 -1.83 -16.21 -3.44
C TRP A 43 -2.53 -17.50 -3.07
N THR A 44 -2.16 -18.58 -3.76
CA THR A 44 -2.57 -19.94 -3.42
C THR A 44 -1.32 -20.75 -3.17
N GLY A 45 -1.19 -21.24 -1.94
CA GLY A 45 -0.10 -22.09 -1.51
C GLY A 45 -0.36 -23.56 -1.77
N GLU A 46 0.48 -24.38 -1.15
CA GLU A 46 0.30 -25.81 -1.15
C GLU A 46 -1.00 -26.23 -0.43
N LYS A 47 -1.50 -27.43 -0.75
CA LYS A 47 -2.77 -28.00 -0.23
C LYS A 47 -4.04 -27.17 -0.44
N GLY A 48 -3.98 -26.04 -1.15
CA GLY A 48 -5.11 -25.16 -1.38
C GLY A 48 -5.32 -24.08 -0.31
N TYR A 49 -4.36 -23.86 0.60
CA TYR A 49 -4.37 -22.66 1.43
C TYR A 49 -4.23 -21.43 0.55
N SER A 50 -4.86 -20.32 0.93
CA SER A 50 -4.77 -19.09 0.16
C SER A 50 -4.71 -17.84 1.04
N ALA A 51 -4.21 -16.77 0.45
CA ALA A 51 -4.16 -15.45 1.04
C ALA A 51 -4.73 -14.43 0.05
N LYS A 52 -5.50 -13.48 0.56
CA LYS A 52 -5.97 -12.29 -0.16
C LYS A 52 -5.35 -11.07 0.48
N ILE A 53 -4.62 -10.28 -0.30
CA ILE A 53 -4.01 -9.03 0.13
C ILE A 53 -4.75 -7.89 -0.55
N VAL A 54 -5.30 -6.97 0.25
CA VAL A 54 -6.00 -5.78 -0.22
C VAL A 54 -5.30 -4.56 0.34
N PHE A 55 -4.92 -3.63 -0.52
CA PHE A 55 -4.27 -2.40 -0.07
C PHE A 55 -4.66 -1.20 -0.91
N SER A 56 -4.51 -0.02 -0.33
CA SER A 56 -4.75 1.25 -1.00
C SER A 56 -3.56 2.19 -0.92
N TYR A 57 -3.35 2.97 -1.98
CA TYR A 57 -2.30 3.97 -2.06
C TYR A 57 -2.79 5.21 -2.81
N HIS A 58 -2.09 6.34 -2.62
CA HIS A 58 -2.41 7.59 -3.29
C HIS A 58 -1.57 7.79 -4.56
N GLU A 59 -2.23 8.19 -5.65
CA GLU A 59 -1.58 8.64 -6.89
C GLU A 59 -1.38 10.17 -6.93
N PRO A 60 -0.51 10.69 -7.82
CA PRO A 60 0.39 9.97 -8.73
C PRO A 60 1.71 9.54 -8.08
N LEU A 61 2.25 8.40 -8.52
CA LEU A 61 3.57 7.92 -8.10
C LEU A 61 4.51 7.82 -9.29
N ASN A 62 5.59 8.59 -9.27
CA ASN A 62 6.69 8.49 -10.24
C ASN A 62 7.72 7.43 -9.84
N SER A 63 7.33 6.45 -9.01
CA SER A 63 8.23 5.40 -8.51
C SER A 63 7.94 4.07 -9.18
N ASP A 64 9.00 3.34 -9.53
CA ASP A 64 8.89 1.96 -10.03
C ASP A 64 8.74 0.94 -8.91
N GLN A 65 8.92 1.35 -7.65
CA GLN A 65 8.82 0.48 -6.49
C GLN A 65 8.38 1.23 -5.22
N ILE A 66 7.46 0.63 -4.48
CA ILE A 66 7.08 1.00 -3.13
C ILE A 66 7.58 -0.10 -2.20
N ILE A 67 8.33 0.31 -1.18
CA ILE A 67 8.86 -0.58 -0.14
C ILE A 67 8.42 -0.04 1.21
N GLU A 68 7.58 -0.80 1.90
CA GLU A 68 7.17 -0.55 3.27
C GLU A 68 7.76 -1.63 4.19
N GLU A 69 8.32 -1.23 5.32
CA GLU A 69 8.93 -2.16 6.25
C GLU A 69 8.90 -1.65 7.69
N GLY A 70 8.86 -2.60 8.63
CA GLY A 70 8.88 -2.31 10.06
C GLY A 70 7.61 -1.62 10.56
N ARG A 71 7.65 -1.22 11.82
CA ARG A 71 6.53 -0.55 12.50
C ARG A 71 6.62 0.96 12.33
N GLY A 72 5.48 1.63 12.22
CA GLY A 72 5.41 3.09 12.20
C GLY A 72 4.70 3.63 10.97
N LYS A 73 4.95 4.91 10.65
CA LYS A 73 4.29 5.57 9.54
C LYS A 73 4.71 4.93 8.20
N ALA A 74 3.73 4.48 7.43
CA ALA A 74 3.92 4.03 6.06
C ALA A 74 4.26 5.23 5.16
N LYS A 75 5.03 4.98 4.10
CA LYS A 75 5.45 6.03 3.19
C LYS A 75 4.29 6.48 2.30
N ILE A 76 3.56 5.50 1.74
CA ILE A 76 2.57 5.74 0.69
C ILE A 76 1.30 4.90 0.89
N ILE A 77 1.42 3.69 1.45
CA ILE A 77 0.27 2.81 1.64
C ILE A 77 -0.62 3.33 2.78
N GLU A 78 -1.91 3.50 2.50
CA GLU A 78 -2.88 4.03 3.48
C GLU A 78 -3.53 2.89 4.28
N ASN A 79 -3.92 1.80 3.62
CA ASN A 79 -4.39 0.59 4.29
C ASN A 79 -3.81 -0.63 3.59
N LEU A 80 -3.48 -1.67 4.36
CA LEU A 80 -3.08 -2.98 3.87
C LEU A 80 -3.61 -4.04 4.82
N THR A 81 -4.50 -4.88 4.31
CA THR A 81 -5.07 -6.01 5.01
C THR A 81 -4.73 -7.30 4.27
N VAL A 82 -4.26 -8.31 5.01
CA VAL A 82 -4.12 -9.67 4.51
C VAL A 82 -5.11 -10.59 5.20
N SER A 83 -5.82 -11.40 4.43
CA SER A 83 -6.76 -12.41 4.93
C SER A 83 -6.34 -13.79 4.44
N PHE A 84 -6.47 -14.79 5.30
CA PHE A 84 -6.03 -16.16 5.04
C PHE A 84 -7.21 -17.12 5.06
N TYR A 85 -7.15 -18.13 4.20
CA TYR A 85 -8.20 -19.12 4.06
C TYR A 85 -7.62 -20.54 3.99
N ASN A 86 -8.35 -21.48 4.56
CA ASN A 86 -8.04 -22.90 4.43
C ASN A 86 -8.54 -23.45 3.06
N PRO A 87 -8.23 -24.71 2.72
CA PRO A 87 -8.64 -25.29 1.43
C PRO A 87 -10.16 -25.41 1.23
N ALA A 88 -10.94 -25.39 2.31
CA ALA A 88 -12.40 -25.35 2.24
C ALA A 88 -12.96 -23.92 2.06
N GLY A 89 -12.09 -22.91 1.92
CA GLY A 89 -12.44 -21.50 1.81
C GLY A 89 -12.83 -20.85 3.14
N GLN A 90 -12.62 -21.52 4.28
CA GLN A 90 -12.92 -20.96 5.59
C GLN A 90 -11.81 -20.00 6.02
N SER A 91 -12.21 -18.86 6.59
CA SER A 91 -11.26 -17.87 7.10
C SER A 91 -10.43 -18.45 8.25
N LEU A 92 -9.12 -18.25 8.18
CA LEU A 92 -8.15 -18.58 9.24
C LEU A 92 -7.74 -17.36 10.05
N GLY A 93 -7.92 -16.16 9.50
CA GLY A 93 -7.53 -14.90 10.12
C GLY A 93 -7.46 -13.76 9.12
N SER A 94 -7.53 -12.53 9.63
CA SER A 94 -7.33 -11.31 8.85
C SER A 94 -6.57 -10.29 9.69
N TYR A 95 -5.60 -9.64 9.07
CA TYR A 95 -4.65 -8.77 9.77
C TYR A 95 -4.51 -7.45 9.02
N ASP A 96 -4.73 -6.35 9.72
CA ASP A 96 -4.44 -5.01 9.23
C ASP A 96 -2.95 -4.74 9.45
N ASN A 97 -2.11 -5.06 8.46
CA ASN A 97 -0.68 -4.77 8.54
C ASN A 97 -0.40 -3.27 8.48
N ILE A 98 -1.16 -2.53 7.66
CA ILE A 98 -1.17 -1.06 7.67
C ILE A 98 -2.61 -0.59 7.86
N LYS A 99 -2.83 0.35 8.77
CA LYS A 99 -4.12 0.97 9.04
C LYS A 99 -3.94 2.48 9.17
N GLN A 100 -4.67 3.25 8.37
CA GLN A 100 -4.61 4.71 8.36
C GLN A 100 -3.16 5.25 8.23
N GLY A 101 -2.41 4.67 7.30
CA GLY A 101 -1.02 5.04 7.02
C GLY A 101 -0.03 4.62 8.10
N VAL A 102 -0.41 3.73 9.03
CA VAL A 102 0.47 3.23 10.11
C VAL A 102 0.61 1.73 10.04
N SER A 103 1.83 1.25 9.84
CA SER A 103 2.23 -0.15 9.98
C SER A 103 2.16 -0.60 11.44
N GLN A 104 1.48 -1.73 11.68
CA GLN A 104 1.13 -2.23 13.00
C GLN A 104 2.21 -3.14 13.61
N PHE A 105 3.03 -3.80 12.79
CA PHE A 105 3.89 -4.92 13.21
C PHE A 105 5.38 -4.63 13.01
N PRO A 106 6.26 -5.14 13.90
CA PRO A 106 7.71 -4.91 13.82
C PRO A 106 8.39 -5.67 12.67
N TYR A 107 7.87 -6.83 12.29
CA TYR A 107 8.45 -7.71 11.25
C TYR A 107 7.67 -7.66 9.93
N PHE A 108 7.13 -6.48 9.61
CA PHE A 108 6.38 -6.25 8.37
C PHE A 108 7.32 -5.94 7.20
N LYS A 109 7.07 -6.54 6.05
CA LYS A 109 7.67 -6.16 4.76
C LYS A 109 6.65 -6.25 3.63
N PHE A 110 6.58 -5.20 2.82
CA PHE A 110 5.73 -5.14 1.65
C PHE A 110 6.43 -4.45 0.49
N ASN A 111 6.31 -5.05 -0.69
CA ASN A 111 6.95 -4.59 -1.92
C ASN A 111 5.92 -4.58 -3.06
N PHE A 112 5.76 -3.43 -3.71
CA PHE A 112 4.77 -3.24 -4.78
C PHE A 112 5.36 -2.40 -5.92
N ASN A 113 5.10 -2.80 -7.16
CA ASN A 113 5.41 -2.03 -8.35
C ASN A 113 4.10 -1.40 -8.87
N PRO A 114 3.89 -0.07 -8.71
CA PRO A 114 2.67 0.60 -9.14
C PRO A 114 2.53 0.66 -10.67
N GLN A 115 3.64 0.71 -11.42
CA GLN A 115 3.63 0.71 -12.89
C GLN A 115 3.12 -0.61 -13.47
N LYS A 116 3.49 -1.73 -12.83
CA LYS A 116 3.06 -3.09 -13.20
C LYS A 116 1.82 -3.55 -12.45
N GLN A 117 1.39 -2.80 -11.44
CA GLN A 117 0.32 -3.17 -10.53
C GLN A 117 0.52 -4.57 -9.91
N GLN A 118 1.77 -4.86 -9.49
CA GLN A 118 2.18 -6.18 -9.00
C GLN A 118 2.83 -6.08 -7.63
N VAL A 119 2.45 -6.97 -6.71
CA VAL A 119 3.25 -7.25 -5.51
C VAL A 119 4.49 -8.03 -5.97
N THR A 120 5.66 -7.63 -5.52
CA THR A 120 6.94 -8.18 -5.97
C THR A 120 7.88 -8.45 -4.79
N GLY A 121 9.02 -9.10 -5.05
CA GLY A 121 10.10 -9.22 -4.06
C GLY A 121 9.71 -9.93 -2.77
N LEU A 122 10.47 -9.64 -1.70
CA LEU A 122 10.25 -10.22 -0.37
C LEU A 122 9.04 -9.57 0.31
N ILE A 123 8.12 -10.39 0.82
CA ILE A 123 7.03 -9.93 1.67
C ILE A 123 7.02 -10.69 3.00
N ASP A 124 6.47 -10.04 4.03
CA ASP A 124 6.21 -10.58 5.36
C ASP A 124 4.94 -9.90 5.89
N LEU A 125 3.79 -10.58 5.76
CA LEU A 125 2.44 -10.03 5.95
C LEU A 125 1.59 -10.97 6.80
N GLY A 126 0.88 -10.43 7.79
CA GLY A 126 0.00 -11.21 8.66
C GLY A 126 0.19 -10.84 10.13
N GLY A 127 -0.03 -11.83 11.00
CA GLY A 127 0.20 -11.67 12.44
C GLY A 127 1.67 -11.73 12.83
N ALA A 128 1.96 -11.37 14.08
CA ALA A 128 3.31 -11.35 14.65
C ALA A 128 3.38 -11.96 16.06
N SER A 129 2.32 -12.63 16.50
CA SER A 129 2.15 -13.19 17.85
C SER A 129 2.02 -14.71 17.83
N LEU A 130 2.21 -15.33 19.00
CA LEU A 130 2.05 -16.78 19.16
C LEU A 130 0.67 -17.26 18.68
N GLY A 131 0.65 -18.33 17.91
CA GLY A 131 -0.56 -18.91 17.33
C GLY A 131 -1.06 -18.21 16.06
N GLU A 132 -0.53 -17.04 15.70
CA GLU A 132 -0.90 -16.32 14.49
C GLU A 132 -0.20 -16.88 13.25
N ILE A 133 -0.77 -16.54 12.10
CA ILE A 133 -0.29 -16.94 10.78
C ILE A 133 0.11 -15.73 9.95
N TYR A 134 1.07 -15.93 9.07
CA TYR A 134 1.62 -14.89 8.20
C TYR A 134 2.22 -15.50 6.94
N LEU A 135 2.24 -14.70 5.88
CA LEU A 135 2.77 -15.01 4.56
C LEU A 135 4.16 -14.42 4.44
N LYS A 136 5.16 -15.25 4.16
CA LYS A 136 6.56 -14.81 4.10
C LYS A 136 7.32 -15.48 2.97
N GLY A 137 8.20 -14.70 2.34
CA GLY A 137 9.06 -15.16 1.25
C GLY A 137 9.04 -14.23 0.04
N ILE A 138 9.71 -14.64 -1.02
CA ILE A 138 9.79 -13.91 -2.28
C ILE A 138 8.60 -14.32 -3.16
N VAL A 139 7.82 -13.33 -3.60
CA VAL A 139 6.67 -13.52 -4.49
C VAL A 139 7.10 -14.25 -5.76
N GLN A 140 6.33 -15.28 -6.17
CA GLN A 140 6.60 -16.19 -7.29
C GLN A 140 7.81 -17.13 -7.15
N GLU A 141 8.57 -17.08 -6.06
CA GLU A 141 9.72 -17.96 -5.85
C GLU A 141 9.49 -18.94 -4.70
N ASN A 142 9.33 -18.45 -3.47
CA ASN A 142 9.29 -19.29 -2.26
C ASN A 142 8.33 -18.74 -1.19
N LEU A 143 7.28 -18.05 -1.63
CA LEU A 143 6.25 -17.53 -0.76
C LEU A 143 5.45 -18.66 -0.10
N LYS A 144 5.42 -18.68 1.23
CA LYS A 144 4.78 -19.74 2.03
C LYS A 144 3.95 -19.16 3.18
N LEU A 145 2.99 -19.95 3.63
CA LEU A 145 2.21 -19.64 4.83
C LEU A 145 2.91 -20.25 6.05
N PHE A 146 3.14 -19.44 7.07
CA PHE A 146 3.75 -19.86 8.31
C PHE A 146 2.79 -19.69 9.48
N LYS A 147 3.09 -20.40 10.56
CA LYS A 147 2.45 -20.24 11.87
C LYS A 147 3.51 -20.16 12.95
N ILE A 148 3.33 -19.21 13.88
CA ILE A 148 4.15 -19.13 15.09
C ILE A 148 3.57 -20.12 16.11
N ASP A 149 4.34 -21.12 16.52
CA ASP A 149 3.88 -22.08 17.51
C ASP A 149 3.92 -21.51 18.94
N GLN A 150 3.52 -22.32 19.93
CA GLN A 150 3.50 -21.92 21.35
C GLN A 150 4.91 -21.68 21.93
N SER A 151 5.96 -22.17 21.27
CA SER A 151 7.36 -21.95 21.66
C SER A 151 7.97 -20.71 20.99
N GLY A 152 7.24 -20.06 20.08
CA GLY A 152 7.72 -18.92 19.30
C GLY A 152 8.50 -19.32 18.04
N GLN A 153 8.48 -20.60 17.65
CA GLN A 153 9.12 -21.05 16.42
C GLN A 153 8.19 -20.93 15.21
N GLU A 154 8.78 -20.56 14.08
CA GLU A 154 8.10 -20.50 12.78
C GLU A 154 8.02 -21.91 12.19
N THR A 155 6.81 -22.36 11.86
CA THR A 155 6.57 -23.63 11.15
C THR A 155 5.82 -23.37 9.85
N ILE A 156 6.19 -24.10 8.78
CA ILE A 156 5.50 -23.99 7.49
C ILE A 156 4.13 -24.65 7.63
N TYR A 157 3.07 -23.88 7.40
CA TYR A 157 1.69 -24.28 7.68
C TYR A 157 0.98 -24.84 6.44
N ASP A 158 1.42 -24.48 5.23
CA ASP A 158 0.84 -24.95 3.97
C ASP A 158 1.51 -26.23 3.41
N GLN A 159 2.63 -26.67 3.97
CA GLN A 159 3.43 -27.76 3.39
C GLN A 159 2.71 -29.12 3.36
N LYS A 160 2.91 -29.91 2.29
CA LYS A 160 2.60 -31.35 2.25
C LYS A 160 3.28 -32.11 3.40
N ALA A 161 2.55 -33.01 4.07
CA ALA A 161 3.19 -33.99 4.94
C ALA A 161 4.08 -34.85 4.04
N ASP A 162 5.39 -34.86 4.30
CA ASP A 162 6.32 -35.72 3.56
C ASP A 162 6.12 -37.16 4.05
N PHE A 163 5.39 -37.96 3.29
CA PHE A 163 5.24 -39.39 3.55
C PHE A 163 6.47 -40.18 3.06
N ARG A 164 7.68 -39.69 3.36
CA ARG A 164 8.92 -40.43 3.14
C ARG A 164 9.53 -40.78 4.49
N GLY A 165 9.25 -42.00 4.95
CA GLY A 165 10.08 -42.68 5.96
C GLY A 165 9.43 -42.94 7.32
N GLN A 166 8.29 -43.63 7.37
CA GLN A 166 7.94 -44.48 8.51
C GLN A 166 7.55 -45.88 8.02
N ASP A 167 8.39 -46.45 7.16
CA ASP A 167 8.39 -47.87 6.81
C ASP A 167 9.86 -48.32 6.74
N ALA A 168 10.56 -48.33 7.88
CA ALA A 168 11.76 -49.16 8.14
C ALA A 168 12.36 -48.83 9.52
N SER A 169 11.90 -49.53 10.55
CA SER A 169 12.74 -50.24 11.56
C SER A 169 11.86 -50.90 12.60
#